data_AF-A0A7Z0PRW0-F1
#
_entry.id   AF-A0A7Z0PRW0-F1
#
_cell.length_a   1.000
_cell.length_b   1.000
_cell.length_c   1.000
_cell.angle_alpha   90.00
_cell.angle_beta   90.00
_cell.angle_gamma   90.00
#
_symmetry.space_group_name_H-M   'P 1'
#
loop_
_entity.id
_entity.type
_entity.pdbx_description
1 polymer ?
#
loop_
_entity_poly.entity_id
_entity_poly.type
_entity_poly.pdbx_seq_one_letter_code
_entity_poly.pdbx_strand_id
1 'polypeptide(L)'
;MDIDMSEVRRLERHLTRGIAVTRRDAHAVTARGALNIKNDWRLNARQTAPKHAVHYPRSIGYDIARYGQDVVMATIGPDKGGPQGALGNLLEYGSVKNPPHRDGGRALDAEEPRFEAQMALLAERGLTWRSA
;
A
#
# COMPACT_ATOMS: atom_id res chain seq x y z
N MET A 1 19.71 -29.47 -34.03
CA MET A 1 18.82 -29.11 -32.90
C MET A 1 17.93 -28.01 -33.42
N ASP A 2 16.71 -28.35 -33.81
CA ASP A 2 15.76 -27.37 -34.33
C ASP A 2 14.96 -26.81 -33.14
N ILE A 3 15.02 -25.50 -32.92
CA ILE A 3 14.26 -24.87 -31.85
C ILE A 3 12.82 -24.75 -32.34
N ASP A 4 11.88 -25.42 -31.67
CA ASP A 4 10.47 -25.25 -31.99
C ASP A 4 10.03 -23.82 -31.64
N MET A 5 9.91 -22.99 -32.68
CA MET A 5 9.44 -21.63 -32.56
C MET A 5 8.00 -21.52 -32.05
N SER A 6 7.22 -22.60 -32.07
CA SER A 6 5.87 -22.65 -31.51
C SER A 6 5.89 -22.54 -29.97
N GLU A 7 6.82 -23.21 -29.30
CA GLU A 7 7.02 -23.18 -27.85
C GLU A 7 7.58 -21.82 -27.39
N VAL A 8 8.50 -21.22 -28.17
CA VAL A 8 9.00 -19.86 -27.90
C VAL A 8 7.86 -18.84 -27.96
N ARG A 9 7.00 -18.91 -28.98
CA ARG A 9 5.81 -18.04 -29.10
C ARG A 9 4.78 -18.30 -28.00
N ARG A 10 4.68 -19.53 -27.50
CA ARG A 10 3.81 -19.88 -26.36
C ARG A 10 4.33 -19.23 -25.08
N LEU A 11 5.64 -19.27 -24.85
CA LEU A 11 6.29 -18.60 -23.72
C LEU A 11 6.11 -17.08 -23.78
N GLU A 12 6.35 -16.47 -24.93
CA GLU A 12 6.14 -15.03 -25.14
C GLU A 12 4.72 -14.61 -24.75
N ARG A 13 3.70 -15.28 -25.29
CA ARG A 13 2.29 -14.98 -24.97
C ARG A 13 1.97 -15.17 -23.49
N HIS A 14 2.54 -16.20 -22.86
CA HIS A 14 2.35 -16.45 -21.44
C HIS A 14 2.93 -15.31 -20.60
N LEU A 15 4.18 -14.90 -20.87
CA LEU A 15 4.84 -13.81 -20.17
C LEU A 15 4.11 -12.47 -20.36
N THR A 16 3.75 -12.11 -21.61
CA THR A 16 3.04 -10.86 -21.89
C THR A 16 1.70 -10.80 -21.12
N ARG A 17 0.95 -11.90 -21.08
CA ARG A 17 -0.32 -11.97 -20.34
C ARG A 17 -0.09 -11.96 -18.83
N GLY A 18 0.89 -12.72 -18.34
CA GLY A 18 1.24 -12.80 -16.92
C GLY A 18 1.60 -11.44 -16.36
N ILE A 19 2.48 -10.70 -17.03
CA ILE A 19 2.93 -9.35 -16.62
C ILE A 19 1.73 -8.38 -16.51
N ALA A 20 0.84 -8.37 -17.50
CA ALA A 20 -0.31 -7.48 -17.49
C ALA A 20 -1.28 -7.76 -16.33
N VAL A 21 -1.51 -9.04 -16.02
CA VAL A 21 -2.35 -9.46 -14.89
C VAL A 21 -1.67 -9.10 -13.56
N THR A 22 -0.39 -9.43 -13.40
CA THR A 22 0.37 -9.10 -12.19
C THR A 22 0.38 -7.60 -11.89
N ARG A 23 0.53 -6.75 -12.93
CA ARG A 23 0.45 -5.28 -12.77
C ARG A 23 -0.91 -4.82 -12.24
N ARG A 24 -2.00 -5.36 -12.79
CA ARG A 24 -3.36 -5.03 -12.33
C ARG A 24 -3.56 -5.44 -10.88
N ASP A 25 -3.11 -6.64 -10.53
CA ASP A 25 -3.30 -7.18 -9.19
C ASP A 25 -2.41 -6.46 -8.16
N ALA A 26 -1.19 -6.07 -8.54
CA ALA A 26 -0.30 -5.26 -7.70
C ALA A 26 -0.97 -3.93 -7.32
N HIS A 27 -1.64 -3.28 -8.27
CA HIS A 27 -2.41 -2.07 -7.97
C HIS A 27 -3.53 -2.32 -6.94
N ALA A 28 -4.25 -3.45 -7.06
CA ALA A 28 -5.30 -3.80 -6.11
C ALA A 28 -4.75 -4.09 -4.71
N VAL A 29 -3.61 -4.78 -4.62
CA VAL A 29 -2.92 -5.06 -3.35
C VAL A 29 -2.42 -3.77 -2.70
N THR A 30 -1.78 -2.87 -3.45
CA THR A 30 -1.36 -1.54 -2.95
C THR A 30 -2.55 -0.72 -2.46
N ALA A 31 -3.66 -0.70 -3.21
CA ALA A 31 -4.87 0.00 -2.79
C ALA A 31 -5.45 -0.56 -1.49
N ARG A 32 -5.44 -1.90 -1.34
CA ARG A 32 -5.92 -2.57 -0.14
C ARG A 32 -5.03 -2.29 1.06
N GLY A 33 -3.71 -2.37 0.92
CA GLY A 33 -2.76 -2.05 1.98
C GLY A 33 -2.91 -0.60 2.46
N ALA A 34 -3.00 0.35 1.53
CA ALA A 34 -3.22 1.75 1.88
C ALA A 34 -4.53 1.99 2.63
N LEU A 35 -5.62 1.31 2.23
CA LEU A 35 -6.90 1.37 2.93
C LEU A 35 -6.81 0.80 4.35
N ASN A 36 -6.11 -0.32 4.53
CA ASN A 36 -5.92 -0.94 5.84
C ASN A 36 -5.12 0.00 6.76
N ILE A 37 -3.98 0.52 6.30
CA ILE A 37 -3.15 1.48 7.06
C ILE A 37 -3.96 2.71 7.43
N LYS A 38 -4.72 3.30 6.50
CA LYS A 38 -5.60 4.44 6.78
C LYS A 38 -6.59 4.12 7.90
N ASN A 39 -7.25 2.96 7.86
CA ASN A 39 -8.27 2.60 8.84
C ASN A 39 -7.67 2.36 10.23
N ASP A 40 -6.53 1.66 10.29
CA ASP A 40 -5.83 1.39 11.54
C ASP A 40 -5.23 2.67 12.14
N TRP A 41 -4.66 3.56 11.32
CA TRP A 41 -4.19 4.86 11.77
C TRP A 41 -5.35 5.69 12.34
N ARG A 42 -6.51 5.72 11.67
CA ARG A 42 -7.71 6.38 12.18
C ARG A 42 -8.18 5.81 13.51
N LEU A 43 -8.09 4.50 13.70
CA LEU A 43 -8.45 3.84 14.95
C LEU A 43 -7.49 4.23 16.07
N ASN A 44 -6.18 4.12 15.80
CA ASN A 44 -5.11 4.50 16.72
C ASN A 44 -5.27 5.96 17.19
N ALA A 45 -5.45 6.89 16.25
CA ALA A 45 -5.59 8.31 16.53
C ALA A 45 -6.82 8.65 17.40
N ARG A 46 -7.93 7.91 17.25
CA ARG A 46 -9.11 8.07 18.12
C ARG A 46 -8.83 7.63 19.55
N GLN A 47 -7.91 6.69 19.75
CA GLN A 47 -7.55 6.17 21.08
C GLN A 47 -6.52 7.06 21.76
N THR A 48 -5.53 7.56 21.03
CA THR A 48 -4.41 8.34 21.59
C THR A 48 -4.73 9.82 21.78
N ALA A 49 -5.61 10.40 20.95
CA ALA A 49 -5.94 11.83 20.99
C ALA A 49 -7.46 12.16 21.07
N PRO A 50 -8.27 11.45 21.87
CA PRO A 50 -9.74 11.50 21.80
C PRO A 50 -10.36 12.87 22.12
N LYS A 51 -9.64 13.74 22.85
CA LYS A 51 -10.18 15.02 23.35
C LYS A 51 -9.62 16.24 22.63
N HIS A 52 -8.33 16.25 22.30
CA HIS A 52 -7.65 17.43 21.77
C HIS A 52 -7.42 17.37 20.26
N ALA A 53 -7.54 16.20 19.63
CA ALA A 53 -7.43 16.04 18.17
C ALA A 53 -8.64 15.31 17.57
N VAL A 54 -9.85 15.71 17.97
CA VAL A 54 -11.12 15.04 17.60
C VAL A 54 -11.32 14.92 16.09
N HIS A 55 -10.84 15.90 15.31
CA HIS A 55 -10.99 15.94 13.85
C HIS A 55 -9.81 15.32 13.10
N TYR A 56 -8.65 15.15 13.75
CA TYR A 56 -7.45 14.58 13.14
C TYR A 56 -7.69 13.21 12.47
N PRO A 57 -8.40 12.24 13.07
CA PRO A 57 -8.69 10.98 12.37
C PRO A 57 -9.41 11.17 11.03
N ARG A 58 -10.23 12.22 10.87
CA ARG A 58 -10.96 12.44 9.61
C ARG A 58 -10.07 12.96 8.48
N SER A 59 -8.95 13.61 8.80
CA SER A 59 -8.00 14.10 7.79
C SER A 59 -7.13 13.00 7.22
N ILE A 60 -7.03 11.83 7.87
CA ILE A 60 -6.19 10.71 7.40
C ILE A 60 -6.81 10.11 6.14
N GLY A 61 -6.10 10.20 5.01
CA GLY A 61 -6.49 9.67 3.71
C GLY A 61 -5.38 8.83 3.10
N TYR A 62 -5.58 8.44 1.85
CA TYR A 62 -4.52 7.96 0.99
C TYR A 62 -4.81 8.32 -0.45
N ASP A 63 -3.74 8.48 -1.23
CA ASP A 63 -3.77 8.62 -2.67
C ASP A 63 -2.93 7.51 -3.29
N ILE A 64 -3.28 7.12 -4.52
CA ILE A 64 -2.53 6.14 -5.30
C ILE A 64 -2.01 6.81 -6.55
N ALA A 65 -0.70 6.74 -6.76
CA ALA A 65 -0.03 7.20 -7.95
C ALA A 65 0.61 6.01 -8.69
N ARG A 66 0.70 6.15 -10.02
CA ARG A 66 1.45 5.23 -10.87
C ARG A 66 2.64 5.97 -11.45
N TYR A 67 3.83 5.37 -11.34
CA TYR A 67 5.05 5.90 -11.94
C TYR A 67 5.51 4.91 -13.02
N GLY A 68 5.23 5.24 -14.28
CA GLY A 68 5.42 4.30 -15.39
C GLY A 68 4.44 3.12 -15.34
N GLN A 69 4.84 1.98 -15.90
CA GLN A 69 3.96 0.81 -16.02
C GLN A 69 3.99 -0.12 -14.81
N ASP A 70 5.05 -0.06 -14.00
CA ASP A 70 5.38 -1.11 -13.02
C ASP A 70 5.36 -0.62 -11.56
N VAL A 71 5.42 0.70 -11.34
CA VAL A 71 5.45 1.24 -9.97
C VAL A 71 4.08 1.78 -9.61
N VAL A 72 3.45 1.17 -8.60
CA VAL A 72 2.26 1.68 -7.94
C VAL A 72 2.64 2.08 -6.52
N MET A 73 2.45 3.36 -6.19
CA MET A 73 2.78 3.90 -4.89
C MET A 73 1.51 4.43 -4.22
N ALA A 74 1.38 4.16 -2.92
CA ALA A 74 0.38 4.80 -2.09
C ALA A 74 1.06 5.81 -1.17
N THR A 75 0.50 7.02 -1.10
CA THR A 75 0.85 8.00 -0.07
C THR A 75 -0.28 8.01 0.94
N ILE A 76 0.03 7.66 2.19
CA ILE A 76 -0.94 7.58 3.28
C ILE A 76 -0.60 8.62 4.33
N GLY A 77 -1.59 9.39 4.78
CA GLY A 77 -1.35 10.39 5.81
C GLY A 77 -2.48 11.39 6.00
N PRO A 78 -2.32 12.29 6.98
CA PRO A 78 -3.26 13.38 7.21
C PRO A 78 -3.15 14.44 6.10
N ASP A 79 -4.29 14.80 5.51
CA ASP A 79 -4.41 15.98 4.67
C ASP A 79 -4.23 17.24 5.52
N LYS A 80 -3.14 17.97 5.29
CA LYS A 80 -2.82 19.21 6.02
C LYS A 80 -3.83 20.33 5.81
N GLY A 81 -4.56 20.33 4.70
CA GLY A 81 -5.64 21.29 4.43
C GLY A 81 -6.93 20.98 5.20
N GLY A 82 -7.07 19.75 5.70
CA GLY A 82 -8.23 19.31 6.46
C GLY A 82 -8.24 19.82 7.92
N PRO A 83 -9.41 19.83 8.58
CA PRO A 83 -9.52 20.17 9.99
C PRO A 83 -8.56 19.34 10.87
N GLN A 84 -7.68 20.03 11.59
CA GLN A 84 -6.63 19.44 12.43
C GLN A 84 -5.61 18.55 11.70
N GLY A 85 -5.58 18.53 10.37
CA GLY A 85 -4.63 17.71 9.63
C GLY A 85 -3.17 18.14 9.79
N ALA A 86 -2.93 19.45 9.92
CA ALA A 86 -1.60 19.98 10.23
C ALA A 86 -1.03 19.49 11.58
N LEU A 87 -1.87 19.03 12.51
CA LEU A 87 -1.41 18.43 13.77
C LEU A 87 -0.72 17.08 13.56
N GLY A 88 -0.92 16.44 12.41
CA GLY A 88 -0.38 15.12 12.12
C GLY A 88 1.12 14.99 12.35
N ASN A 89 1.91 15.99 11.97
CA ASN A 89 3.36 15.96 12.22
C ASN A 89 3.71 15.93 13.72
N LEU A 90 2.98 16.72 14.53
CA LEU A 90 3.22 16.81 15.97
C LEU A 90 2.73 15.55 16.69
N LEU A 91 1.59 15.00 16.27
CA LEU A 91 1.03 13.79 16.84
C LEU A 91 1.85 12.56 16.45
N GLU A 92 2.26 12.44 15.19
CA GLU A 92 3.00 11.28 14.70
C GLU A 92 4.43 11.23 15.25
N TYR A 93 5.14 12.36 15.20
CA TYR A 93 6.58 12.43 15.50
C TYR A 93 6.91 13.08 16.84
N GLY A 94 5.91 13.61 17.54
CA GLY A 94 6.09 14.30 18.81
C GLY A 94 6.59 15.73 18.64
N SER A 95 6.94 16.32 19.77
CA SER A 95 7.52 17.65 19.86
C SER A 95 8.48 17.71 21.05
N VAL A 96 9.14 18.84 21.26
CA VAL A 96 10.01 19.07 22.43
C VAL A 96 9.29 18.78 23.76
N LYS A 97 7.96 18.97 23.82
CA LYS A 97 7.17 18.86 25.05
C LYS A 97 6.32 17.61 25.15
N ASN A 98 6.11 16.88 24.05
CA ASN A 98 5.18 15.75 24.01
C ASN A 98 5.79 14.60 23.20
N PRO A 99 5.75 13.35 23.71
CA PRO A 99 6.23 12.19 22.97
C PRO A 99 5.36 11.92 21.73
N PRO A 100 5.90 11.23 20.71
CA PRO A 100 5.14 10.80 19.54
C PRO A 100 4.02 9.83 19.93
N HIS A 101 2.86 9.99 19.30
CA HIS A 101 1.82 8.98 19.32
C HIS A 101 2.18 7.81 18.39
N ARG A 102 2.85 8.06 17.26
CA ARG A 102 3.24 7.04 16.26
C ARG A 102 2.05 6.19 15.78
N ASP A 103 0.90 6.82 15.56
CA ASP A 103 -0.34 6.13 15.21
C ASP A 103 -0.29 5.54 13.80
N GLY A 104 0.35 6.25 12.87
CA GLY A 104 0.58 5.83 11.48
C GLY A 104 1.67 4.78 11.39
N GLY A 105 2.78 4.96 12.12
CA GLY A 105 3.84 3.98 12.22
C GLY A 105 3.34 2.62 12.73
N ARG A 106 2.52 2.59 13.79
CA ARG A 106 1.92 1.33 14.26
C ARG A 106 0.98 0.70 13.24
N ALA A 107 0.24 1.50 12.48
CA ALA A 107 -0.64 1.00 11.42
C ALA A 107 0.17 0.40 10.25
N LEU A 108 1.30 1.03 9.90
CA LEU A 108 2.24 0.51 8.90
C LEU A 108 2.83 -0.82 9.35
N ASP A 109 3.42 -0.87 10.55
CA ASP A 109 4.04 -2.09 11.10
C ASP A 109 3.04 -3.28 11.13
N ALA A 110 1.75 -3.00 11.33
CA ALA A 110 0.70 -4.02 11.35
C ALA A 110 0.26 -4.50 9.96
N GLU A 111 0.37 -3.67 8.92
CA GLU A 111 -0.03 -4.04 7.55
C GLU A 111 1.13 -4.63 6.74
N GLU A 112 2.36 -4.16 6.98
CA GLU A 112 3.57 -4.55 6.24
C GLU A 112 3.68 -6.06 5.97
N PRO A 113 3.62 -6.97 6.98
CA PRO A 113 3.75 -8.40 6.70
C PRO A 113 2.61 -8.97 5.84
N ARG A 114 1.40 -8.40 5.92
CA ARG A 114 0.26 -8.82 5.10
C ARG A 114 0.43 -8.34 3.66
N PHE A 115 0.91 -7.12 3.49
CA PHE A 115 1.20 -6.54 2.19
C PHE A 115 2.30 -7.32 1.46
N GLU A 116 3.42 -7.59 2.13
CA GLU A 116 4.53 -8.37 1.58
C GLU A 116 4.09 -9.78 1.15
N ALA A 117 3.32 -10.48 2.00
CA ALA A 117 2.81 -11.80 1.67
C ALA A 117 1.89 -11.80 0.43
N GLN A 118 1.05 -10.78 0.28
CA GLN A 118 0.19 -10.64 -0.91
C GLN A 118 1.00 -10.35 -2.16
N MET A 119 2.01 -9.47 -2.08
CA MET A 119 2.88 -9.17 -3.22
C MET A 119 3.70 -10.39 -3.65
N ALA A 120 4.23 -11.17 -2.70
CA ALA A 120 4.92 -12.43 -2.98
C ALA A 120 4.01 -13.42 -3.72
N LEU A 121 2.76 -13.58 -3.26
CA LEU A 121 1.77 -14.45 -3.92
C LEU A 121 1.45 -14.00 -5.35
N LEU A 122 1.42 -12.68 -5.62
CA LEU A 122 1.24 -12.17 -6.98
C LEU A 122 2.44 -12.49 -7.87
N ALA A 123 3.66 -12.35 -7.35
CA ALA A 123 4.87 -12.70 -8.08
C ALA A 123 4.90 -14.20 -8.43
N GLU A 124 4.60 -15.08 -7.46
CA GLU A 124 4.51 -16.53 -7.68
C GLU A 124 3.48 -16.87 -8.76
N ARG A 125 2.27 -16.32 -8.68
CA ARG A 125 1.19 -16.57 -9.64
C ARG A 125 1.52 -16.08 -11.04
N GLY A 126 2.15 -14.92 -11.16
CA GLY A 126 2.55 -14.32 -12.43
C GLY A 126 3.66 -15.09 -13.14
N LEU A 127 4.52 -15.78 -12.38
CA LEU A 127 5.66 -16.54 -12.89
C LEU A 127 5.37 -18.05 -13.05
N THR A 128 4.25 -18.54 -12.54
CA THR A 128 3.92 -19.98 -12.60
C THR A 128 3.60 -20.39 -14.04
N TRP A 129 4.48 -21.17 -14.65
CA TRP A 129 4.22 -21.82 -15.93
C TRP A 129 3.08 -22.84 -15.76
N ARG A 130 1.96 -22.61 -16.45
CA ARG A 130 0.86 -23.58 -16.53
C ARG A 130 0.90 -24.24 -17.90
N SER A 131 1.47 -25.44 -17.97
CA SER A 131 1.28 -26.34 -19.10
C SER A 131 -0.18 -26.81 -19.10
N ALA A 132 -1.02 -26.11 -19.87
CA ALA A 132 -2.24 -26.71 -20.39
C ALA A 132 -1.88 -27.84 -21.36
#